data_AF-A0A078JRT9-F1
#
_entry.id   AF-A0A078JRT9-F1
#
_cell.length_a   1.000
_cell.length_b   1.000
_cell.length_c   1.000
_cell.angle_alpha   90.00
_cell.angle_beta   90.00
_cell.angle_gamma   90.00
#
_symmetry.space_group_name_H-M   'P 1'
#
loop_
_entity.id
_entity.type
_entity.pdbx_description
1 polymer ?
#
loop_
_entity_poly.entity_id
_entity_poly.type
_entity_poly.pdbx_seq_one_letter_code
_entity_poly.pdbx_strand_id
1 'polypeptide(L)'
;MCTTEKYFVLDPREATFSDLACFLFSSDLRNRKFIDSSEQKLEDDLCRFRRRWIIFVSIVIQKLMILLRKPLYFLGFYISFWLNLLSSNGGFFKILPNLFKGKIIWPEKTSATFASLIGNLDRRVELDRRIERGSKRYKAMLSIMASKLSYENTNFVSSVLHNHWKMDLLGFYSCWNGYQKQKSTEVIVIKDTSTYPNLIVVSFRGTDPFDSDDWCTDFDLSWYEIKNVGKVHGGFMKALGLQKEGWPKDVNFDQTQNETTQYAYYTIMHHLKEILDQNPASKFILTGHSLGGALAILFTAVLMMHDEEQMLDKLEGVYTFGQPRVGDEEFGKFMKNSLKKYEVMYERYVYCNDMVPRLPFDDKTLMFKHFGACLYYDSFYRGKVSFKL
;
A
#
# COMPACT_ATOMS: atom_id res chain seq x y z
N MET A 1 -2.25 22.62 -11.55
CA MET A 1 -1.91 22.24 -10.16
C MET A 1 -3.16 21.67 -9.51
N CYS A 2 -3.09 20.45 -8.97
CA CYS A 2 -4.18 19.93 -8.13
C CYS A 2 -4.15 20.68 -6.79
N THR A 3 -4.98 21.71 -6.67
CA THR A 3 -5.08 22.52 -5.46
C THR A 3 -6.02 21.86 -4.46
N THR A 4 -5.52 21.61 -3.25
CA THR A 4 -6.33 21.18 -2.10
C THR A 4 -7.28 22.31 -1.69
N GLU A 5 -8.59 22.06 -1.65
CA GLU A 5 -9.58 23.07 -1.24
C GLU A 5 -9.81 23.07 0.27
N LYS A 6 -9.93 21.88 0.85
CA LYS A 6 -10.09 21.67 2.29
C LYS A 6 -9.25 20.49 2.77
N TYR A 7 -8.89 20.48 4.04
CA TYR A 7 -8.12 19.39 4.62
C TYR A 7 -8.37 19.25 6.12
N PHE A 8 -8.06 18.04 6.61
CA PHE A 8 -8.03 17.72 8.03
C PHE A 8 -6.84 16.81 8.26
N VAL A 9 -5.84 17.30 8.98
CA VAL A 9 -4.57 16.63 9.19
C VAL A 9 -4.33 16.44 10.68
N LEU A 10 -4.02 15.20 11.05
CA LEU A 10 -3.66 14.82 12.40
C LEU A 10 -2.14 14.62 12.47
N ASP A 11 -1.50 15.20 13.49
CA ASP A 11 -0.12 14.87 13.87
C ASP A 11 -0.08 14.29 15.30
N PRO A 12 -0.02 12.95 15.45
CA PRO A 12 -0.01 12.31 16.76
C PRO A 12 1.22 12.69 17.61
N ARG A 13 2.30 13.22 17.01
CA ARG A 13 3.53 13.58 17.72
C ARG A 13 3.34 14.84 18.56
N GLU A 14 2.52 15.76 18.08
CA GLU A 14 2.21 17.04 18.73
C GLU A 14 1.08 16.94 19.77
N ALA A 15 0.38 15.81 19.86
CA ALA A 15 -0.70 15.63 20.82
C ALA A 15 -0.15 15.37 22.24
N THR A 16 -0.53 16.18 23.23
CA THR A 16 -0.26 15.86 24.65
C THR A 16 -1.40 15.02 25.25
N PHE A 17 -1.14 14.36 26.39
CA PHE A 17 -2.20 13.63 27.11
C PHE A 17 -3.36 14.54 27.53
N SER A 18 -3.06 15.77 27.95
CA SER A 18 -4.07 16.77 28.30
C SER A 18 -4.90 17.17 27.09
N ASP A 19 -4.27 17.38 25.93
CA ASP A 19 -4.96 17.70 24.68
C ASP A 19 -5.96 16.61 24.29
N LEU A 20 -5.56 15.34 24.39
CA LEU A 20 -6.39 14.18 24.06
C LEU A 20 -7.57 14.02 25.03
N ALA A 21 -7.36 14.21 26.33
CA ALA A 21 -8.43 14.21 27.31
C ALA A 21 -9.43 15.35 27.01
N CYS A 22 -8.94 16.58 26.80
CA CYS A 22 -9.76 17.73 26.43
C CYS A 22 -10.49 17.54 25.10
N PHE A 23 -9.97 16.74 24.16
CA PHE A 23 -10.60 16.45 22.88
C PHE A 23 -11.84 15.57 23.01
N LEU A 24 -11.88 14.66 23.99
CA LEU A 24 -13.08 13.84 24.25
C LEU A 24 -14.25 14.69 24.75
N PHE A 25 -13.97 15.75 25.51
CA PHE A 25 -15.00 16.59 26.14
C PHE A 25 -15.36 17.83 25.32
N SER A 26 -14.42 18.45 24.59
CA SER A 26 -14.67 19.62 23.74
C SER A 26 -14.67 19.28 22.25
N SER A 27 -15.55 19.91 21.48
CA SER A 27 -15.60 19.79 20.01
C SER A 27 -14.93 20.94 19.27
N ASP A 28 -14.40 21.91 20.03
CA ASP A 28 -13.59 22.98 19.45
C ASP A 28 -12.26 22.40 18.98
N LEU A 29 -12.00 22.56 17.68
CA LEU A 29 -10.76 22.16 17.02
C LEU A 29 -9.67 23.23 17.16
N ARG A 30 -10.05 24.47 17.47
CA ARG A 30 -9.11 25.60 17.53
C ARG A 30 -8.11 25.41 18.66
N ASN A 31 -6.88 25.89 18.45
CA ASN A 31 -5.76 25.88 19.40
C ASN A 31 -5.20 24.49 19.76
N ARG A 32 -5.42 23.47 18.93
CA ARG A 32 -4.85 22.12 19.14
C ARG A 32 -3.69 21.88 18.17
N LYS A 33 -2.46 21.80 18.68
CA LYS A 33 -1.26 21.63 17.84
C LYS A 33 -1.26 20.36 16.97
N PHE A 34 -1.97 19.32 17.40
CA PHE A 34 -2.06 18.04 16.71
C PHE A 34 -3.14 17.97 15.64
N ILE A 35 -3.95 19.03 15.45
CA ILE A 35 -4.99 19.12 14.42
C ILE A 35 -4.70 20.36 13.59
N ASP A 36 -4.38 20.15 12.32
CA ASP A 36 -4.31 21.21 11.31
C ASP A 36 -5.46 20.99 10.34
N SER A 37 -6.40 21.93 10.26
CA SER A 37 -7.58 21.80 9.41
C SER A 37 -8.04 23.14 8.87
N SER A 38 -8.51 23.12 7.62
CA SER A 38 -9.25 24.23 7.04
C SER A 38 -10.66 24.39 7.63
N GLU A 39 -11.18 23.36 8.32
CA GLU A 39 -12.48 23.40 9.00
C GLU A 39 -12.32 23.93 10.44
N GLN A 40 -13.11 24.94 10.82
CA GLN A 40 -13.04 25.53 12.16
C GLN A 40 -13.80 24.72 13.24
N LYS A 41 -14.75 23.87 12.82
CA LYS A 41 -15.53 22.97 13.68
C LYS A 41 -15.86 21.68 12.92
N LEU A 42 -15.90 20.55 13.61
CA LEU A 42 -16.50 19.33 13.04
C LEU A 42 -17.99 19.57 12.78
N GLU A 43 -18.41 19.50 11.52
CA GLU A 43 -19.83 19.48 11.14
C GLU A 43 -20.55 18.21 11.62
N ASP A 44 -21.86 18.35 11.84
CA ASP A 44 -22.89 17.41 12.35
C ASP A 44 -22.99 17.15 13.87
N ASP A 45 -24.13 17.56 14.46
CA ASP A 45 -24.48 17.48 15.90
C ASP A 45 -24.74 16.04 16.39
N LEU A 46 -25.23 15.12 15.55
CA LEU A 46 -25.73 13.80 16.00
C LEU A 46 -24.62 12.74 16.19
N CYS A 47 -23.45 12.89 15.56
CA CYS A 47 -22.34 11.91 15.63
C CYS A 47 -21.06 12.47 16.27
N ARG A 48 -21.13 13.66 16.88
CA ARG A 48 -19.99 14.43 17.39
C ARG A 48 -19.13 13.71 18.42
N PHE A 49 -19.71 12.91 19.32
CA PHE A 49 -18.91 12.13 20.28
C PHE A 49 -18.23 10.93 19.62
N ARG A 50 -18.94 10.15 18.81
CA ARG A 50 -18.40 8.98 18.12
C ARG A 50 -17.22 9.34 17.21
N ARG A 51 -17.33 10.45 16.45
CA ARG A 51 -16.23 10.94 15.59
C ARG A 51 -14.99 11.32 16.40
N ARG A 52 -15.18 12.07 17.49
CA ARG A 52 -14.09 12.43 18.42
C ARG A 52 -13.48 11.21 19.08
N TRP A 53 -14.28 10.24 19.49
CA TRP A 53 -13.81 8.98 20.06
C TRP A 53 -12.95 8.19 19.06
N ILE A 54 -13.40 8.07 17.81
CA ILE A 54 -12.64 7.37 16.77
C ILE A 54 -11.30 8.08 16.49
N ILE A 55 -11.30 9.42 16.36
CA ILE A 55 -10.07 10.21 16.18
C ILE A 55 -9.14 10.04 17.40
N PHE A 56 -9.68 10.08 18.62
CA PHE A 56 -8.92 9.84 19.85
C PHE A 56 -8.27 8.46 19.84
N VAL A 57 -9.03 7.40 19.55
CA VAL A 57 -8.51 6.03 19.48
C VAL A 57 -7.42 5.90 18.43
N SER A 58 -7.62 6.46 17.23
CA SER A 58 -6.59 6.50 16.18
C SER A 58 -5.30 7.16 16.66
N ILE A 59 -5.37 8.34 17.30
CA ILE A 59 -4.17 9.03 17.80
C ILE A 59 -3.49 8.23 18.92
N VAL A 60 -4.26 7.62 19.83
CA VAL A 60 -3.70 6.77 20.91
C VAL A 60 -2.98 5.56 20.32
N ILE A 61 -3.56 4.88 19.32
CA ILE A 61 -2.92 3.76 18.63
C ILE A 61 -1.64 4.23 17.93
N GLN A 62 -1.67 5.35 17.19
CA GLN A 62 -0.49 5.89 16.52
C GLN A 62 0.62 6.25 17.54
N LYS A 63 0.28 6.89 18.66
CA LYS A 63 1.24 7.15 19.74
C LYS A 63 1.84 5.88 20.32
N LEU A 64 1.02 4.85 20.52
CA LEU A 64 1.49 3.55 21.00
C LEU A 64 2.44 2.90 19.99
N MET A 65 2.13 2.96 18.69
CA MET A 65 3.01 2.44 17.63
C MET A 65 4.35 3.20 17.59
N ILE A 66 4.34 4.53 17.71
CA ILE A 66 5.56 5.34 17.77
C ILE A 66 6.42 4.97 19.00
N LEU A 67 5.78 4.77 20.16
CA LEU A 67 6.45 4.36 21.40
C LEU A 67 7.06 2.95 21.27
N LEU A 68 6.33 2.02 20.65
CA LEU A 68 6.72 0.63 20.49
C LEU A 68 7.57 0.36 19.24
N ARG A 69 7.92 1.37 18.45
CA ARG A 69 8.65 1.22 17.19
C ARG A 69 9.89 0.31 17.28
N LYS A 70 10.80 0.59 18.22
CA LYS A 70 12.01 -0.24 18.42
C LYS A 70 11.68 -1.64 18.96
N PRO A 71 10.88 -1.79 20.04
CA PRO A 71 10.47 -3.12 20.51
C PRO A 71 9.82 -4.00 19.43
N LEU A 72 8.91 -3.42 18.64
CA LEU A 72 8.19 -4.13 17.60
C LEU A 72 9.12 -4.58 16.47
N TYR A 73 10.02 -3.70 16.03
CA TYR A 73 11.07 -4.05 15.06
C TYR A 73 11.93 -5.24 15.53
N PHE A 74 12.41 -5.20 16.77
CA PHE A 74 13.21 -6.31 17.30
C PHE A 74 12.41 -7.60 17.41
N LEU A 75 11.16 -7.53 17.86
CA LEU A 75 10.28 -8.69 17.92
C LEU A 75 10.10 -9.32 16.52
N GLY A 76 9.81 -8.51 15.50
CA GLY A 76 9.67 -8.96 14.12
C GLY A 76 10.96 -9.57 13.57
N PHE A 77 12.11 -8.95 13.87
CA PHE A 77 13.42 -9.48 13.51
C PHE A 77 13.65 -10.86 14.14
N TYR A 78 13.42 -11.03 15.45
CA TYR A 78 13.63 -12.31 16.12
C TYR A 78 12.69 -13.38 15.59
N ILE A 79 11.40 -13.09 15.42
CA ILE A 79 10.43 -14.05 14.88
C ILE A 79 10.85 -14.48 13.47
N SER A 80 11.17 -13.52 12.60
CA SER A 80 11.60 -13.83 11.22
C SER A 80 12.90 -14.62 11.21
N PHE A 81 13.88 -14.26 12.04
CA PHE A 81 15.14 -14.99 12.17
C PHE A 81 14.91 -16.43 12.62
N TRP A 82 14.10 -16.65 13.67
CA TRP A 82 13.78 -17.98 14.16
C TRP A 82 13.07 -18.84 13.12
N LEU A 83 12.07 -18.29 12.42
CA LEU A 83 11.36 -19.01 11.36
C LEU A 83 12.30 -19.42 10.22
N ASN A 84 13.19 -18.52 9.80
CA ASN A 84 14.19 -18.84 8.78
C ASN A 84 15.24 -19.84 9.27
N LEU A 85 15.67 -19.77 10.53
CA LEU A 85 16.61 -20.71 11.12
C LEU A 85 16.01 -22.12 11.08
N LEU A 86 14.74 -22.25 11.46
CA LEU A 86 14.00 -23.50 11.37
C LEU A 86 13.88 -24.00 9.94
N SER A 87 13.49 -23.11 9.02
CA SER A 87 13.28 -23.44 7.60
C SER A 87 14.55 -23.93 6.92
N SER A 88 15.68 -23.22 7.10
CA SER A 88 16.97 -23.53 6.46
C SER A 88 17.63 -24.80 6.99
N ASN A 89 17.30 -25.23 8.21
CA ASN A 89 17.92 -26.39 8.84
C ASN A 89 17.03 -27.65 8.82
N GLY A 90 15.88 -27.59 8.17
CA GLY A 90 14.96 -28.73 8.05
C GLY A 90 14.11 -28.99 9.30
N GLY A 91 13.82 -27.95 10.08
CA GLY A 91 12.89 -27.96 11.22
C GLY A 91 13.53 -27.98 12.60
N PHE A 92 12.70 -27.80 13.63
CA PHE A 92 13.13 -27.62 15.04
C PHE A 92 14.03 -28.76 15.54
N PHE A 93 13.63 -30.00 15.30
CA PHE A 93 14.38 -31.18 15.76
C PHE A 93 15.73 -31.38 15.07
N LYS A 94 16.00 -30.70 13.94
CA LYS A 94 17.28 -30.78 13.23
C LYS A 94 18.28 -29.69 13.64
N ILE A 95 17.86 -28.67 14.40
CA ILE A 95 18.74 -27.58 14.85
C ILE A 95 19.87 -28.11 15.71
N LEU A 96 19.55 -28.79 16.82
CA LEU A 96 20.55 -29.27 17.77
C LEU A 96 21.51 -30.31 17.13
N PRO A 97 21.03 -31.31 16.35
CA PRO A 97 21.92 -32.19 15.59
C PRO A 97 22.82 -31.46 14.58
N ASN A 98 22.30 -30.46 13.86
CA ASN A 98 23.10 -29.70 12.89
C ASN A 98 24.15 -28.84 13.58
N LEU A 99 23.84 -28.28 14.76
CA LEU A 99 24.77 -27.52 15.58
C LEU A 99 25.95 -28.40 16.02
N PHE A 100 25.69 -29.58 16.59
CA PHE A 100 26.75 -30.52 16.98
C PHE A 100 27.56 -31.07 15.81
N LYS A 101 26.96 -31.18 14.62
CA LYS A 101 27.65 -31.61 13.38
C LYS A 101 28.40 -30.48 12.67
N GLY A 102 28.33 -29.23 13.16
CA GLY A 102 28.89 -28.06 12.48
C GLY A 102 28.24 -27.73 11.13
N LYS A 103 27.01 -28.20 10.89
CA LYS A 103 26.26 -28.02 9.63
C LYS A 103 25.11 -27.02 9.75
N ILE A 104 25.08 -26.22 10.82
CA ILE A 104 24.01 -25.25 11.04
C ILE A 104 24.11 -24.12 10.00
N ILE A 105 22.98 -23.84 9.34
CA ILE A 105 22.85 -22.74 8.40
C ILE A 105 22.26 -21.55 9.15
N TRP A 106 23.05 -20.49 9.33
CA TRP A 106 22.59 -19.26 9.95
C TRP A 106 21.85 -18.39 8.94
N PRO A 107 20.63 -17.93 9.23
CA PRO A 107 19.87 -17.06 8.33
C PRO A 107 20.56 -15.71 8.15
N GLU A 108 20.73 -15.32 6.89
CA GLU A 108 21.21 -13.99 6.51
C GLU A 108 20.06 -13.21 5.88
N LYS A 109 19.73 -12.03 6.42
CA LYS A 109 18.54 -11.24 6.02
C LYS A 109 18.51 -10.87 4.54
N THR A 110 19.68 -10.67 3.94
CA THR A 110 19.87 -10.33 2.54
C THR A 110 19.91 -11.55 1.62
N SER A 111 19.84 -12.77 2.15
CA SER A 111 19.95 -13.98 1.33
C SER A 111 18.67 -14.26 0.53
N ALA A 112 18.85 -14.89 -0.62
CA ALA A 112 17.76 -15.38 -1.47
C ALA A 112 16.87 -16.46 -0.81
N THR A 113 17.33 -17.04 0.30
CA THR A 113 16.55 -18.04 1.07
C THR A 113 15.87 -17.47 2.31
N PHE A 114 16.14 -16.20 2.65
CA PHE A 114 15.53 -15.54 3.80
C PHE A 114 14.17 -14.98 3.42
N ALA A 115 13.12 -15.58 3.97
CA ALA A 115 11.75 -15.14 3.77
C ALA A 115 11.29 -14.18 4.88
N SER A 116 10.44 -13.22 4.53
CA SER A 116 9.69 -12.38 5.47
C SER A 116 8.76 -13.22 6.33
N LEU A 117 8.08 -12.61 7.31
CA LEU A 117 6.99 -13.30 8.02
C LEU A 117 5.91 -13.82 7.04
N ILE A 118 5.56 -13.02 6.03
CA ILE A 118 4.56 -13.38 5.03
C ILE A 118 5.01 -14.59 4.20
N GLY A 119 6.26 -14.60 3.75
CA GLY A 119 6.83 -15.74 3.01
C GLY A 119 7.00 -17.01 3.87
N ASN A 120 7.15 -16.87 5.18
CA ASN A 120 7.14 -18.02 6.10
C ASN A 120 5.72 -18.57 6.36
N LEU A 121 4.70 -17.70 6.40
CA LEU A 121 3.28 -18.09 6.56
C LEU A 121 2.73 -18.76 5.29
N ASP A 122 3.18 -18.34 4.11
CA ASP A 122 2.88 -18.98 2.85
C ASP A 122 4.14 -19.16 2.01
N ARG A 123 4.61 -20.40 1.87
CA ARG A 123 5.85 -20.72 1.15
C ARG A 123 5.69 -20.89 -0.36
N ARG A 124 4.47 -20.80 -0.91
CA ARG A 124 4.23 -21.01 -2.34
C ARG A 124 4.83 -19.87 -3.16
N VAL A 125 5.62 -20.22 -4.17
CA VAL A 125 6.18 -19.25 -5.12
C VAL A 125 5.81 -19.57 -6.56
N GLU A 126 5.24 -20.73 -6.86
CA GLU A 126 4.90 -21.12 -8.24
C GLU A 126 3.63 -20.42 -8.75
N LEU A 127 3.63 -20.05 -10.03
CA LEU A 127 2.43 -19.64 -10.76
C LEU A 127 1.70 -20.88 -11.30
N ASP A 128 0.37 -20.89 -11.29
CA ASP A 128 -0.42 -22.00 -11.84
C ASP A 128 -0.30 -22.04 -13.37
N ARG A 129 0.43 -23.05 -13.86
CA ARG A 129 0.73 -23.24 -15.28
C ARG A 129 -0.49 -23.58 -16.13
N ARG A 130 -1.62 -23.94 -15.51
CA ARG A 130 -2.88 -24.25 -16.22
C ARG A 130 -3.64 -23.00 -16.62
N ILE A 131 -3.28 -21.83 -16.07
CA ILE A 131 -3.93 -20.57 -16.39
C ILE A 131 -3.26 -19.97 -17.63
N GLU A 132 -4.05 -19.70 -18.66
CA GLU A 132 -3.59 -19.10 -19.91
C GLU A 132 -2.92 -17.74 -19.67
N ARG A 133 -1.68 -17.59 -20.16
CA ARG A 133 -0.90 -16.34 -20.05
C ARG A 133 -1.63 -15.19 -20.75
N GLY A 134 -1.55 -14.00 -20.18
CA GLY A 134 -2.23 -12.80 -20.71
C GLY A 134 -3.74 -12.74 -20.40
N SER A 135 -4.38 -13.86 -20.03
CA SER A 135 -5.79 -13.85 -19.61
C SER A 135 -6.03 -12.98 -18.37
N LYS A 136 -7.26 -12.52 -18.18
CA LYS A 136 -7.68 -11.79 -16.99
C LYS A 136 -7.36 -12.55 -15.68
N ARG A 137 -7.61 -13.87 -15.68
CA ARG A 137 -7.34 -14.72 -14.52
C ARG A 137 -5.84 -14.84 -14.24
N TYR A 138 -5.02 -14.88 -15.29
CA TYR A 138 -3.57 -14.87 -15.15
C TYR A 138 -3.07 -13.57 -14.54
N LYS A 139 -3.56 -12.41 -15.01
CA LYS A 139 -3.20 -11.11 -14.45
C LYS A 139 -3.54 -11.01 -12.97
N ALA A 140 -4.74 -11.42 -12.56
CA ALA A 140 -5.12 -11.48 -11.16
C ALA A 140 -4.22 -12.41 -10.32
N MET A 141 -3.85 -13.59 -10.84
CA MET A 141 -2.93 -14.51 -10.16
C MET A 141 -1.52 -13.92 -10.05
N LEU A 142 -1.00 -13.33 -11.12
CA LEU A 142 0.30 -12.69 -11.13
C LEU A 142 0.33 -11.53 -10.14
N SER A 143 -0.74 -10.73 -10.11
CA SER A 143 -0.93 -9.62 -9.18
C SER A 143 -0.90 -10.05 -7.72
N ILE A 144 -1.66 -11.08 -7.30
CA ILE A 144 -1.64 -11.54 -5.91
C ILE A 144 -0.27 -12.08 -5.50
N MET A 145 0.40 -12.80 -6.41
CA MET A 145 1.72 -13.35 -6.17
C MET A 145 2.79 -12.26 -6.10
N ALA A 146 2.71 -11.22 -6.95
CA ALA A 146 3.59 -10.07 -6.90
C ALA A 146 3.39 -9.24 -5.62
N SER A 147 2.14 -9.06 -5.20
CA SER A 147 1.79 -8.38 -3.93
C SER A 147 2.29 -9.11 -2.69
N LYS A 148 2.36 -10.44 -2.74
CA LYS A 148 3.06 -11.21 -1.73
C LYS A 148 4.57 -11.05 -1.83
N LEU A 149 5.12 -11.12 -3.04
CA LEU A 149 6.56 -11.05 -3.29
C LEU A 149 7.16 -9.68 -2.89
N SER A 150 6.38 -8.60 -2.92
CA SER A 150 6.84 -7.27 -2.48
C SER A 150 7.18 -7.15 -0.99
N TYR A 151 6.85 -8.15 -0.17
CA TYR A 151 7.29 -8.21 1.24
C TYR A 151 8.71 -8.78 1.41
N GLU A 152 9.26 -9.39 0.36
CA GLU A 152 10.52 -10.12 0.42
C GLU A 152 11.72 -9.23 0.10
N ASN A 153 12.92 -9.67 0.50
CA ASN A 153 14.15 -8.95 0.18
C ASN A 153 14.52 -9.09 -1.31
N THR A 154 15.31 -8.16 -1.84
CA THR A 154 15.67 -8.10 -3.26
C THR A 154 16.27 -9.40 -3.81
N ASN A 155 17.14 -10.08 -3.06
CA ASN A 155 17.75 -11.33 -3.53
C ASN A 155 16.75 -12.49 -3.56
N PHE A 156 15.82 -12.53 -2.61
CA PHE A 156 14.70 -13.49 -2.65
C PHE A 156 13.82 -13.23 -3.86
N VAL A 157 13.42 -11.97 -4.08
CA VAL A 157 12.61 -11.56 -5.24
C VAL A 157 13.28 -11.94 -6.55
N SER A 158 14.55 -11.56 -6.73
CA SER A 158 15.33 -11.89 -7.93
C SER A 158 15.44 -13.40 -8.16
N SER A 159 15.65 -14.18 -7.08
CA SER A 159 15.69 -15.65 -7.17
C SER A 159 14.34 -16.22 -7.62
N VAL A 160 13.21 -15.75 -7.08
CA VAL A 160 11.88 -16.21 -7.48
C VAL A 160 11.62 -15.89 -8.96
N LEU A 161 11.87 -14.64 -9.37
CA LEU A 161 11.61 -14.19 -10.74
C LEU A 161 12.45 -14.96 -11.76
N HIS A 162 13.76 -15.11 -11.52
CA HIS A 162 14.66 -15.82 -12.41
C HIS A 162 14.43 -17.34 -12.43
N ASN A 163 14.31 -17.96 -11.25
CA ASN A 163 14.29 -19.41 -11.15
C ASN A 163 12.91 -20.00 -11.41
N HIS A 164 11.84 -19.34 -10.95
CA HIS A 164 10.48 -19.88 -10.98
C HIS A 164 9.60 -19.22 -12.05
N TRP A 165 9.61 -17.89 -12.17
CA TRP A 165 8.65 -17.20 -13.05
C TRP A 165 9.15 -16.97 -14.46
N LYS A 166 10.47 -16.97 -14.65
CA LYS A 166 11.17 -16.59 -15.89
C LYS A 166 10.83 -15.15 -16.31
N MET A 167 10.91 -14.25 -15.35
CA MET A 167 10.60 -12.81 -15.50
C MET A 167 11.77 -11.97 -15.02
N ASP A 168 11.79 -10.70 -15.44
CA ASP A 168 12.86 -9.77 -15.08
C ASP A 168 12.42 -8.83 -13.95
N LEU A 169 13.30 -8.62 -12.96
CA LEU A 169 13.14 -7.54 -11.99
C LEU A 169 13.68 -6.25 -12.62
N LEU A 170 12.79 -5.31 -12.94
CA LEU A 170 13.19 -4.02 -13.48
C LEU A 170 13.59 -3.05 -12.37
N GLY A 171 12.97 -3.14 -11.20
CA GLY A 171 13.34 -2.28 -10.07
C GLY A 171 12.78 -2.74 -8.73
N PHE A 172 13.48 -2.36 -7.67
CA PHE A 172 13.08 -2.54 -6.28
C PHE A 172 13.38 -1.23 -5.57
N TYR A 173 12.34 -0.53 -5.13
CA TYR A 173 12.43 0.82 -4.59
C TYR A 173 11.97 0.87 -3.14
N SER A 174 12.74 1.57 -2.33
CA SER A 174 12.38 2.00 -0.98
C SER A 174 12.25 3.52 -1.01
N CYS A 175 11.01 3.99 -1.04
CA CYS A 175 10.65 5.37 -1.33
C CYS A 175 10.39 6.19 -0.05
N TRP A 176 10.72 7.47 -0.14
CA TRP A 176 10.68 8.46 0.92
C TRP A 176 9.26 8.95 1.21
N ASN A 177 8.91 9.02 2.49
CA ASN A 177 7.73 9.69 3.01
C ASN A 177 8.15 10.98 3.73
N GLY A 178 7.80 12.14 3.16
CA GLY A 178 8.20 13.46 3.68
C GLY A 178 7.64 13.83 5.05
N TYR A 179 6.53 13.20 5.46
CA TYR A 179 5.86 13.46 6.73
C TYR A 179 6.41 12.59 7.87
N GLN A 180 6.84 11.37 7.55
CA GLN A 180 7.54 10.47 8.47
C GLN A 180 9.05 10.74 8.51
N LYS A 181 9.60 11.39 7.47
CA LYS A 181 11.04 11.65 7.28
C LYS A 181 11.88 10.37 7.26
N GLN A 182 11.38 9.34 6.57
CA GLN A 182 12.07 8.08 6.35
C GLN A 182 11.56 7.41 5.08
N LYS A 183 12.26 6.35 4.64
CA LYS A 183 11.76 5.47 3.59
C LYS A 183 10.75 4.50 4.22
N SER A 184 9.53 4.44 3.68
CA SER A 184 8.48 3.55 4.19
C SER A 184 7.57 2.96 3.09
N THR A 185 7.76 3.34 1.83
CA THR A 185 6.98 2.74 0.73
C THR A 185 7.87 1.87 -0.13
N GLU A 186 7.67 0.55 -0.05
CA GLU A 186 8.40 -0.42 -0.86
C GLU A 186 7.60 -0.77 -2.13
N VAL A 187 8.29 -0.80 -3.27
CA VAL A 187 7.68 -1.11 -4.57
C VAL A 187 8.60 -2.00 -5.39
N ILE A 188 8.04 -3.04 -6.01
CA ILE A 188 8.76 -3.85 -7.01
C ILE A 188 8.14 -3.65 -8.39
N VAL A 189 8.99 -3.59 -9.42
CA VAL A 189 8.60 -3.48 -10.83
C VAL A 189 9.11 -4.70 -11.56
N ILE A 190 8.20 -5.51 -12.09
CA ILE A 190 8.48 -6.80 -12.73
C ILE A 190 8.10 -6.72 -14.20
N LYS A 191 8.90 -7.31 -15.07
CA LYS A 191 8.56 -7.49 -16.49
C LYS A 191 8.27 -8.96 -16.79
N ASP A 192 7.04 -9.21 -17.19
CA ASP A 192 6.63 -10.48 -17.75
C ASP A 192 6.90 -10.51 -19.26
N THR A 193 7.95 -11.24 -19.62
CA THR A 193 8.38 -11.48 -21.01
C THR A 193 7.66 -12.66 -21.68
N SER A 194 6.78 -13.36 -20.95
CA SER A 194 6.02 -14.51 -21.46
C SER A 194 4.72 -14.13 -22.17
N THR A 195 4.42 -12.83 -22.27
CA THR A 195 3.23 -12.28 -22.94
C THR A 195 3.63 -11.35 -24.07
N TYR A 196 2.83 -11.29 -25.14
CA TYR A 196 2.99 -10.28 -26.19
C TYR A 196 1.68 -9.47 -26.33
N PRO A 197 1.71 -8.14 -26.10
CA PRO A 197 2.86 -7.35 -25.69
C PRO A 197 3.34 -7.71 -24.26
N ASN A 198 4.58 -7.34 -23.93
CA ASN A 198 5.12 -7.53 -22.57
C ASN A 198 4.24 -6.82 -21.54
N LEU A 199 4.08 -7.45 -20.39
CA LEU A 199 3.31 -6.91 -19.27
C LEU A 199 4.25 -6.48 -18.14
N ILE A 200 4.17 -5.21 -17.75
CA ILE A 200 4.87 -4.69 -16.57
C ILE A 200 3.94 -4.76 -15.36
N VAL A 201 4.43 -5.29 -14.25
CA VAL A 201 3.68 -5.39 -12.99
C VAL A 201 4.35 -4.49 -11.96
N VAL A 202 3.62 -3.49 -11.50
CA VAL A 202 4.06 -2.64 -10.39
C VAL A 202 3.31 -3.08 -9.14
N SER A 203 4.05 -3.59 -8.16
CA SER A 203 3.49 -4.09 -6.91
C SER A 203 3.97 -3.26 -5.73
N PHE A 204 3.03 -2.60 -5.05
CA PHE A 204 3.28 -1.91 -3.80
C PHE A 204 3.18 -2.89 -2.63
N ARG A 205 4.18 -2.86 -1.74
CA ARG A 205 4.12 -3.61 -0.47
C ARG A 205 3.02 -3.03 0.40
N GLY A 206 2.32 -3.91 1.12
CA GLY A 206 1.45 -3.50 2.22
C GLY A 206 2.19 -3.37 3.54
N THR A 207 1.42 -3.32 4.61
CA THR A 207 1.89 -3.18 5.99
C THR A 207 2.71 -4.39 6.42
N ASP A 208 3.98 -4.18 6.77
CA ASP A 208 4.73 -5.20 7.51
C ASP A 208 4.17 -5.29 8.95
N PRO A 209 3.82 -6.49 9.45
CA PRO A 209 3.18 -6.64 10.76
C PRO A 209 3.96 -6.01 11.93
N PHE A 210 5.27 -5.85 11.78
CA PHE A 210 6.16 -5.30 12.80
C PHE A 210 6.71 -3.90 12.48
N ASP A 211 6.21 -3.27 11.40
CA ASP A 211 6.56 -1.90 11.03
C ASP A 211 5.53 -0.92 11.59
N SER A 212 5.94 -0.16 12.62
CA SER A 212 5.08 0.82 13.26
C SER A 212 4.65 1.96 12.35
N ASP A 213 5.47 2.32 11.36
CA ASP A 213 5.24 3.48 10.50
C ASP A 213 4.22 3.14 9.39
N ASP A 214 4.23 1.89 8.91
CA ASP A 214 3.15 1.35 8.07
C ASP A 214 1.81 1.37 8.83
N TRP A 215 1.79 0.86 10.07
CA TRP A 215 0.58 0.92 10.91
C TRP A 215 0.10 2.35 11.18
N CYS A 216 1.01 3.30 11.42
CA CYS A 216 0.62 4.70 11.59
C CYS A 216 -0.06 5.26 10.34
N THR A 217 0.38 4.84 9.15
CA THR A 217 -0.23 5.23 7.88
C THR A 217 -1.65 4.69 7.76
N ASP A 218 -1.88 3.43 8.14
CA ASP A 218 -3.20 2.79 8.10
C ASP A 218 -4.20 3.40 9.10
N PHE A 219 -3.70 3.84 10.26
CA PHE A 219 -4.54 4.47 11.29
C PHE A 219 -4.69 5.98 11.12
N ASP A 220 -4.04 6.61 10.13
CA ASP A 220 -4.11 8.05 9.91
C ASP A 220 -5.46 8.48 9.33
N LEU A 221 -6.37 8.97 10.17
CA LEU A 221 -7.67 9.47 9.76
C LEU A 221 -7.65 10.87 9.11
N SER A 222 -6.46 11.39 8.79
CA SER A 222 -6.32 12.61 8.00
C SER A 222 -6.97 12.45 6.62
N TRP A 223 -7.43 13.55 6.03
CA TRP A 223 -7.91 13.59 4.65
C TRP A 223 -7.62 14.93 3.99
N TYR A 224 -7.51 14.89 2.66
CA TYR A 224 -7.39 16.07 1.81
C TYR A 224 -8.52 16.05 0.78
N GLU A 225 -9.21 17.18 0.63
CA GLU A 225 -10.24 17.40 -0.39
C GLU A 225 -9.59 18.00 -1.63
N ILE A 226 -9.64 17.25 -2.71
CA ILE A 226 -9.08 17.64 -4.01
C ILE A 226 -10.23 18.07 -4.91
N LYS A 227 -10.11 19.27 -5.48
CA LYS A 227 -11.13 19.84 -6.36
C LYS A 227 -11.51 18.88 -7.49
N ASN A 228 -12.82 18.69 -7.71
CA ASN A 228 -13.40 17.79 -8.72
C ASN A 228 -13.05 16.29 -8.57
N VAL A 229 -12.38 15.93 -7.48
CA VAL A 229 -11.96 14.55 -7.19
C VAL A 229 -12.65 14.04 -5.93
N GLY A 230 -12.71 14.83 -4.85
CA GLY A 230 -13.31 14.45 -3.57
C GLY A 230 -12.28 14.31 -2.44
N LYS A 231 -12.71 13.77 -1.30
CA LYS A 231 -11.85 13.54 -0.12
C LYS A 231 -11.08 12.24 -0.24
N VAL A 232 -9.77 12.31 0.01
CA VAL A 232 -8.84 11.19 -0.09
C VAL A 232 -8.06 11.01 1.20
N HIS A 233 -7.79 9.76 1.57
CA HIS A 233 -7.13 9.38 2.81
C HIS A 233 -5.69 9.91 2.86
N GLY A 234 -5.41 10.76 3.86
CA GLY A 234 -4.16 11.50 3.99
C GLY A 234 -2.95 10.61 4.22
N GLY A 235 -3.07 9.55 5.03
CA GLY A 235 -1.99 8.58 5.24
C GLY A 235 -1.46 7.99 3.93
N PHE A 236 -2.35 7.42 3.11
CA PHE A 236 -2.01 6.84 1.81
C PHE A 236 -1.43 7.87 0.84
N MET A 237 -1.94 9.10 0.82
CA MET A 237 -1.36 10.19 0.01
C MET A 237 0.07 10.50 0.43
N LYS A 238 0.33 10.66 1.74
CA LYS A 238 1.67 10.93 2.29
C LYS A 238 2.66 9.81 1.98
N ALA A 239 2.22 8.55 2.09
CA ALA A 239 3.03 7.38 1.74
C ALA A 239 3.36 7.32 0.24
N LEU A 240 2.37 7.58 -0.62
CA LEU A 240 2.57 7.53 -2.06
C LEU A 240 3.47 8.66 -2.59
N GLY A 241 3.48 9.83 -1.95
CA GLY A 241 4.39 10.91 -2.33
C GLY A 241 3.81 12.31 -2.29
N LEU A 242 2.70 12.54 -1.57
CA LEU A 242 2.20 13.89 -1.33
C LEU A 242 3.31 14.74 -0.70
N GLN A 243 3.49 15.94 -1.24
CA GLN A 243 4.45 16.91 -0.73
C GLN A 243 3.70 18.05 -0.03
N LYS A 244 4.43 18.91 0.69
CA LYS A 244 3.83 20.09 1.34
C LYS A 244 3.10 21.01 0.35
N GLU A 245 3.61 21.10 -0.88
CA GLU A 245 3.02 21.90 -1.97
C GLU A 245 1.94 21.15 -2.74
N GLY A 246 1.55 19.95 -2.29
CA GLY A 246 0.55 19.11 -2.95
C GLY A 246 1.19 18.08 -3.88
N TRP A 247 0.59 17.93 -5.07
CA TRP A 247 1.03 17.01 -6.13
C TRP A 247 1.63 17.80 -7.31
N PRO A 248 2.88 18.29 -7.23
CA PRO A 248 3.53 18.94 -8.38
C PRO A 248 3.54 18.01 -9.59
N LYS A 249 3.26 18.53 -10.79
CA LYS A 249 3.29 17.75 -12.04
C LYS A 249 4.73 17.62 -12.55
N ASP A 250 5.42 18.74 -12.62
CA ASP A 250 6.81 18.82 -13.08
C ASP A 250 7.74 18.77 -11.86
N VAL A 251 8.25 17.59 -11.54
CA VAL A 251 9.32 17.41 -10.55
C VAL A 251 10.62 17.28 -11.31
N ASN A 252 11.53 18.24 -11.14
CA ASN A 252 12.83 18.21 -11.81
C ASN A 252 13.68 17.09 -11.18
N PHE A 253 13.62 15.90 -11.76
CA PHE A 253 14.12 14.65 -11.15
C PHE A 253 15.61 14.77 -10.77
N ASP A 254 16.41 15.44 -11.59
CA ASP A 254 17.85 15.64 -11.41
C ASP A 254 18.24 16.69 -10.34
N GLN A 255 17.34 17.64 -10.02
CA GLN A 255 17.64 18.75 -9.09
C GLN A 255 16.89 18.65 -7.75
N THR A 256 15.77 17.93 -7.72
CA THR A 256 14.85 17.92 -6.55
C THR A 256 14.82 16.60 -5.79
N GLN A 257 15.32 15.51 -6.38
CA GLN A 257 15.44 14.22 -5.71
C GLN A 257 16.89 13.80 -5.59
N ASN A 258 17.52 14.10 -4.44
CA ASN A 258 18.72 13.37 -4.06
C ASN A 258 18.32 11.88 -3.86
N GLU A 259 19.26 10.93 -3.94
CA GLU A 259 19.02 9.48 -3.73
C GLU A 259 18.25 9.15 -2.42
N THR A 260 18.22 10.10 -1.49
CA THR A 260 17.56 10.02 -0.18
C THR A 260 16.10 10.48 -0.18
N THR A 261 15.61 11.23 -1.18
CA THR A 261 14.27 11.86 -1.19
C THR A 261 13.44 11.49 -2.42
N GLN A 262 13.44 10.20 -2.77
CA GLN A 262 12.69 9.65 -3.89
C GLN A 262 11.26 9.26 -3.47
N TYR A 263 10.26 10.03 -3.90
CA TYR A 263 8.84 9.77 -3.60
C TYR A 263 8.24 8.73 -4.55
N ALA A 264 7.45 7.79 -4.03
CA ALA A 264 7.01 6.60 -4.77
C ALA A 264 6.29 6.90 -6.08
N TYR A 265 5.31 7.81 -6.10
CA TYR A 265 4.60 8.17 -7.32
C TYR A 265 5.57 8.62 -8.42
N TYR A 266 6.42 9.59 -8.12
CA TYR A 266 7.32 10.19 -9.10
C TYR A 266 8.38 9.21 -9.58
N THR A 267 8.97 8.43 -8.67
CA THR A 267 10.01 7.45 -9.02
C THR A 267 9.48 6.36 -9.93
N ILE A 268 8.31 5.80 -9.59
CA ILE A 268 7.71 4.74 -10.40
C ILE A 268 7.16 5.29 -11.71
N MET A 269 6.59 6.49 -11.70
CA MET A 269 6.09 7.13 -12.91
C MET A 269 7.23 7.42 -13.92
N HIS A 270 8.35 7.96 -13.45
CA HIS A 270 9.53 8.18 -14.28
C HIS A 270 10.05 6.86 -14.89
N HIS A 271 10.25 5.85 -14.06
CA HIS A 271 10.76 4.56 -14.52
C HIS A 271 9.80 3.86 -15.49
N LEU A 272 8.49 3.93 -15.25
CA LEU A 272 7.51 3.39 -16.19
C LEU A 272 7.55 4.12 -17.54
N LYS A 273 7.68 5.46 -17.56
CA LYS A 273 7.86 6.23 -18.80
C LYS A 273 9.09 5.72 -19.57
N GLU A 274 10.24 5.58 -18.93
CA GLU A 274 11.47 5.05 -19.56
C GLU A 274 11.28 3.67 -20.17
N ILE A 275 10.63 2.74 -19.44
CA ILE A 275 10.37 1.38 -19.91
C ILE A 275 9.43 1.38 -21.12
N LEU A 276 8.37 2.19 -21.08
CA LEU A 276 7.34 2.24 -22.11
C LEU A 276 7.81 2.99 -23.36
N ASP A 277 8.67 4.00 -23.22
CA ASP A 277 9.29 4.69 -24.35
C ASP A 277 10.22 3.74 -25.13
N GLN A 278 10.96 2.88 -24.42
CA GLN A 278 11.79 1.85 -25.05
C GLN A 278 10.97 0.72 -25.68
N ASN A 279 9.78 0.43 -25.15
CA ASN A 279 8.92 -0.65 -25.66
C ASN A 279 7.45 -0.20 -25.74
N PRO A 280 7.06 0.60 -26.74
CA PRO A 280 5.74 1.25 -26.79
C PRO A 280 4.56 0.27 -26.87
N ALA A 281 4.77 -0.97 -27.29
CA ALA A 281 3.70 -1.98 -27.28
C ALA A 281 3.33 -2.45 -25.86
N SER A 282 4.26 -2.34 -24.89
CA SER A 282 4.09 -2.88 -23.55
C SER A 282 2.95 -2.20 -22.81
N LYS A 283 2.31 -2.97 -21.93
CA LYS A 283 1.25 -2.49 -21.03
C LYS A 283 1.69 -2.71 -19.60
N PHE A 284 1.03 -2.05 -18.66
CA PHE A 284 1.31 -2.27 -17.24
C PHE A 284 0.05 -2.46 -16.41
N ILE A 285 0.20 -3.16 -15.29
CA ILE A 285 -0.81 -3.31 -14.26
C ILE A 285 -0.25 -2.85 -12.91
N LEU A 286 -1.14 -2.32 -12.09
CA LEU A 286 -0.85 -1.91 -10.72
C LEU A 286 -1.47 -2.92 -9.75
N THR A 287 -0.73 -3.29 -8.71
CA THR A 287 -1.23 -4.22 -7.70
C THR A 287 -0.70 -3.93 -6.32
N GLY A 288 -1.38 -4.47 -5.32
CA GLY A 288 -0.93 -4.44 -3.94
C GLY A 288 -1.89 -5.14 -3.00
N HIS A 289 -1.37 -5.53 -1.84
CA HIS A 289 -2.13 -6.09 -0.73
C HIS A 289 -2.24 -5.08 0.42
N SER A 290 -3.38 -5.03 1.12
CA SER A 290 -3.61 -4.13 2.26
C SER A 290 -3.32 -2.66 1.88
N LEU A 291 -2.46 -1.96 2.64
CA LEU A 291 -1.91 -0.63 2.31
C LEU A 291 -1.43 -0.54 0.85
N GLY A 292 -0.71 -1.54 0.35
CA GLY A 292 -0.21 -1.55 -1.02
C GLY A 292 -1.33 -1.51 -2.06
N GLY A 293 -2.48 -2.12 -1.76
CA GLY A 293 -3.67 -2.03 -2.61
C GLY A 293 -4.22 -0.59 -2.66
N ALA A 294 -4.19 0.12 -1.53
CA ALA A 294 -4.60 1.53 -1.49
C ALA A 294 -3.64 2.41 -2.29
N LEU A 295 -2.32 2.16 -2.18
CA LEU A 295 -1.31 2.87 -2.95
C LEU A 295 -1.44 2.63 -4.46
N ALA A 296 -1.73 1.39 -4.88
CA ALA A 296 -1.93 1.04 -6.29
C ALA A 296 -3.09 1.82 -6.93
N ILE A 297 -4.27 1.85 -6.30
CA ILE A 297 -5.41 2.60 -6.85
C ILE A 297 -5.23 4.12 -6.71
N LEU A 298 -4.54 4.57 -5.66
CA LEU A 298 -4.23 5.99 -5.50
C LEU A 298 -3.21 6.45 -6.54
N PHE A 299 -2.22 5.64 -6.91
CA PHE A 299 -1.31 5.93 -8.02
C PHE A 299 -2.09 6.18 -9.31
N THR A 300 -3.09 5.35 -9.61
CA THR A 300 -3.98 5.57 -10.75
C THR A 300 -4.73 6.89 -10.66
N ALA A 301 -5.22 7.25 -9.46
CA ALA A 301 -5.88 8.54 -9.26
C ALA A 301 -4.92 9.71 -9.52
N VAL A 302 -3.65 9.62 -9.09
CA VAL A 302 -2.66 10.68 -9.34
C VAL A 302 -2.32 10.80 -10.83
N LEU A 303 -2.21 9.69 -11.56
CA LEU A 303 -2.07 9.73 -13.03
C LEU A 303 -3.23 10.51 -13.69
N MET A 304 -4.46 10.25 -13.23
CA MET A 304 -5.65 10.94 -13.74
C MET A 304 -5.66 12.43 -13.36
N MET A 305 -5.26 12.76 -12.12
CA MET A 305 -5.12 14.13 -11.65
C MET A 305 -4.03 14.93 -12.36
N HIS A 306 -3.02 14.24 -12.91
CA HIS A 306 -1.94 14.84 -13.69
C HIS A 306 -2.22 14.84 -15.19
N ASP A 307 -3.36 14.35 -15.64
CA ASP A 307 -3.72 14.21 -17.06
C ASP A 307 -2.64 13.44 -17.86
N GLU A 308 -2.06 12.38 -17.26
CA GLU A 308 -1.05 11.53 -17.89
C GLU A 308 -1.70 10.53 -18.87
N GLU A 309 -2.37 11.05 -19.90
CA GLU A 309 -3.21 10.26 -20.83
C GLU A 309 -2.43 9.11 -21.49
N GLN A 310 -1.19 9.35 -21.90
CA GLN A 310 -0.34 8.31 -22.50
C GLN A 310 -0.10 7.13 -21.56
N MET A 311 0.04 7.39 -20.26
CA MET A 311 0.19 6.32 -19.27
C MET A 311 -1.12 5.61 -19.01
N LEU A 312 -2.21 6.37 -18.93
CA LEU A 312 -3.54 5.81 -18.70
C LEU A 312 -3.96 4.88 -19.84
N ASP A 313 -3.59 5.19 -21.08
CA ASP A 313 -3.80 4.30 -22.24
C ASP A 313 -2.97 3.00 -22.17
N LYS A 314 -1.86 3.00 -21.42
CA LYS A 314 -0.99 1.83 -21.21
C LYS A 314 -1.33 1.03 -19.95
N LEU A 315 -2.12 1.62 -19.04
CA LEU A 315 -2.59 0.96 -17.83
C LEU A 315 -3.71 -0.02 -18.17
N GLU A 316 -3.43 -1.30 -18.12
CA GLU A 316 -4.42 -2.33 -18.45
C GLU A 316 -5.35 -2.63 -17.27
N GLY A 317 -4.85 -2.50 -16.04
CA GLY A 317 -5.68 -2.74 -14.88
C GLY A 317 -5.01 -2.54 -13.53
N VAL A 318 -5.86 -2.50 -12.52
CA VAL A 318 -5.52 -2.37 -11.12
C VAL A 318 -6.17 -3.54 -10.37
N TYR A 319 -5.35 -4.37 -9.74
CA TYR A 319 -5.79 -5.57 -9.03
C TYR A 319 -5.38 -5.43 -7.57
N THR A 320 -6.34 -5.38 -6.65
CA THR A 320 -6.03 -5.13 -5.24
C THR A 320 -6.60 -6.21 -4.34
N PHE A 321 -5.88 -6.51 -3.26
CA PHE A 321 -6.22 -7.60 -2.33
C PHE A 321 -6.32 -7.04 -0.91
N GLY A 322 -7.46 -7.22 -0.25
CA GLY A 322 -7.64 -6.69 1.11
C GLY A 322 -7.55 -5.16 1.17
N GLN A 323 -7.88 -4.45 0.08
CA GLN A 323 -7.72 -3.00 -0.02
C GLN A 323 -8.64 -2.24 0.96
N PRO A 324 -8.12 -1.31 1.79
CA PRO A 324 -8.97 -0.42 2.60
C PRO A 324 -9.68 0.61 1.73
N ARG A 325 -10.59 1.39 2.34
CA ARG A 325 -11.27 2.50 1.65
C ARG A 325 -10.30 3.68 1.49
N VAL A 326 -10.19 4.21 0.27
CA VAL A 326 -9.16 5.21 -0.09
C VAL A 326 -9.70 6.64 -0.15
N GLY A 327 -10.99 6.80 -0.47
CA GLY A 327 -11.62 8.11 -0.59
C GLY A 327 -13.11 8.04 -0.33
N ASP A 328 -13.77 9.18 -0.40
CA ASP A 328 -15.21 9.33 -0.21
C ASP A 328 -16.03 8.92 -1.45
N GLU A 329 -17.33 9.23 -1.43
CA GLU A 329 -18.22 8.92 -2.55
C GLU A 329 -17.87 9.70 -3.83
N GLU A 330 -17.40 10.95 -3.70
CA GLU A 330 -16.99 11.77 -4.83
C GLU A 330 -15.72 11.20 -5.48
N PHE A 331 -14.75 10.78 -4.68
CA PHE A 331 -13.57 10.05 -5.15
C PHE A 331 -13.97 8.77 -5.88
N GLY A 332 -14.94 8.03 -5.33
CA GLY A 332 -15.46 6.84 -5.98
C GLY A 332 -16.14 7.11 -7.32
N LYS A 333 -16.84 8.24 -7.47
CA LYS A 333 -17.46 8.68 -8.75
C LYS A 333 -16.41 9.11 -9.76
N PHE A 334 -15.46 9.93 -9.33
CA PHE A 334 -14.31 10.35 -10.13
C PHE A 334 -13.58 9.13 -10.70
N MET A 335 -13.18 8.19 -9.84
CA MET A 335 -12.45 7.00 -10.27
C MET A 335 -13.27 6.11 -11.20
N LYS A 336 -14.56 5.87 -10.92
CA LYS A 336 -15.42 5.07 -11.82
C LYS A 336 -15.50 5.67 -13.23
N ASN A 337 -15.66 6.98 -13.32
CA ASN A 337 -15.76 7.68 -14.61
C ASN A 337 -14.43 7.62 -15.35
N SER A 338 -13.32 7.89 -14.66
CA SER A 338 -11.99 7.91 -15.26
C SER A 338 -11.52 6.51 -15.68
N LEU A 339 -11.71 5.48 -14.84
CA LEU A 339 -11.40 4.09 -15.20
C LEU A 339 -12.20 3.63 -16.43
N LYS A 340 -13.47 4.05 -16.54
CA LYS A 340 -14.29 3.78 -17.73
C LYS A 340 -13.79 4.52 -18.97
N LYS A 341 -13.34 5.78 -18.84
CA LYS A 341 -12.81 6.59 -19.96
C LYS A 341 -11.62 5.91 -20.63
N TYR A 342 -10.70 5.35 -19.85
CA TYR A 342 -9.47 4.72 -20.34
C TYR A 342 -9.54 3.18 -20.40
N GLU A 343 -10.74 2.61 -20.24
CA GLU A 343 -10.99 1.15 -20.27
C GLU A 343 -10.12 0.34 -19.29
N VAL A 344 -9.74 0.95 -18.16
CA VAL A 344 -8.88 0.34 -17.15
C VAL A 344 -9.69 -0.65 -16.31
N MET A 345 -9.24 -1.90 -16.26
CA MET A 345 -9.87 -2.91 -15.42
C MET A 345 -9.56 -2.66 -13.94
N TYR A 346 -10.57 -2.62 -13.08
CA TYR A 346 -10.36 -2.51 -11.63
C TYR A 346 -11.06 -3.64 -10.88
N GLU A 347 -10.27 -4.50 -10.23
CA GLU A 347 -10.75 -5.64 -9.47
C GLU A 347 -10.25 -5.61 -8.03
N ARG A 348 -11.20 -5.55 -7.10
CA ARG A 348 -10.90 -5.60 -5.66
C ARG A 348 -11.26 -6.97 -5.12
N TYR A 349 -10.27 -7.70 -4.63
CA TYR A 349 -10.44 -9.02 -4.03
C TYR A 349 -10.56 -8.91 -2.51
N VAL A 350 -11.61 -9.49 -1.95
CA VAL A 350 -11.84 -9.53 -0.51
C VAL A 350 -12.08 -10.96 -0.06
N TYR A 351 -11.37 -11.36 1.00
CA TYR A 351 -11.45 -12.70 1.54
C TYR A 351 -12.20 -12.74 2.87
N CYS A 352 -13.30 -13.48 2.90
CA CYS A 352 -14.01 -13.91 4.10
C CYS A 352 -14.31 -12.77 5.09
N ASN A 353 -13.68 -12.80 6.26
CA ASN A 353 -13.83 -11.84 7.35
C ASN A 353 -12.64 -10.87 7.46
N ASP A 354 -11.90 -10.67 6.37
CA ASP A 354 -10.85 -9.69 6.31
C ASP A 354 -11.39 -8.31 6.76
N MET A 355 -10.72 -7.77 7.78
CA MET A 355 -11.08 -6.53 8.42
C MET A 355 -10.56 -5.31 7.66
N VAL A 356 -9.49 -5.45 6.87
CA VAL A 356 -8.85 -4.30 6.21
C VAL A 356 -9.78 -3.61 5.21
N PRO A 357 -10.53 -4.33 4.34
CA PRO A 357 -11.53 -3.71 3.46
C PRO A 357 -12.71 -3.08 4.19
N ARG A 358 -12.82 -3.29 5.51
CA ARG A 358 -13.89 -2.69 6.33
C ARG A 358 -13.43 -1.40 6.99
N LEU A 359 -12.17 -0.99 6.80
CA LEU A 359 -11.58 0.23 7.34
C LEU A 359 -11.20 1.22 6.23
N PRO A 360 -11.25 2.53 6.50
CA PRO A 360 -12.03 3.17 7.57
C PRO A 360 -13.53 2.79 7.49
N PHE A 361 -14.28 2.81 8.59
CA PHE A 361 -15.67 2.32 8.60
C PHE A 361 -16.58 3.09 7.63
N ASP A 362 -17.48 2.39 6.94
CA ASP A 362 -18.51 2.99 6.08
C ASP A 362 -19.68 3.45 6.92
N ASP A 363 -19.50 4.58 7.59
CA ASP A 363 -20.55 5.27 8.29
C ASP A 363 -20.52 6.77 7.98
N LYS A 364 -21.58 7.48 8.38
CA LYS A 364 -21.67 8.94 8.27
C LYS A 364 -20.51 9.67 8.98
N THR A 365 -19.77 8.97 9.85
CA THR A 365 -18.71 9.51 10.70
C THR A 365 -17.38 9.62 9.96
N LEU A 366 -17.02 8.64 9.12
CA LEU A 366 -15.74 8.58 8.43
C LEU A 366 -15.82 8.84 6.92
N MET A 367 -17.01 8.79 6.32
CA MET A 367 -17.30 9.21 4.93
C MET A 367 -16.57 8.46 3.80
N PHE A 368 -15.60 7.61 4.10
CA PHE A 368 -14.88 6.80 3.12
C PHE A 368 -15.76 5.68 2.56
N LYS A 369 -15.71 5.47 1.24
CA LYS A 369 -16.50 4.45 0.54
C LYS A 369 -15.66 3.65 -0.45
N HIS A 370 -16.09 2.40 -0.65
CA HIS A 370 -15.56 1.60 -1.75
C HIS A 370 -16.24 1.96 -3.07
N PHE A 371 -15.51 1.72 -4.17
CA PHE A 371 -16.01 1.82 -5.53
C PHE A 371 -15.50 0.63 -6.36
N GLY A 372 -16.01 0.51 -7.59
CA GLY A 372 -15.72 -0.64 -8.46
C GLY A 372 -16.40 -1.93 -8.00
N ALA A 373 -16.15 -3.02 -8.73
CA ALA A 373 -16.62 -4.35 -8.37
C ALA A 373 -15.79 -4.93 -7.21
N CYS A 374 -16.45 -5.64 -6.30
CA CYS A 374 -15.79 -6.46 -5.29
C CYS A 374 -15.92 -7.94 -5.67
N LEU A 375 -14.79 -8.63 -5.76
CA LEU A 375 -14.71 -10.07 -5.90
C LEU A 375 -14.53 -10.67 -4.50
N TYR A 376 -15.63 -11.10 -3.91
CA TYR A 376 -15.65 -11.67 -2.57
C TYR A 376 -15.43 -13.19 -2.63
N TYR A 377 -14.55 -13.71 -1.77
CA TYR A 377 -14.30 -15.13 -1.61
C TYR A 377 -14.65 -15.57 -0.20
N ASP A 378 -15.47 -16.60 -0.04
CA ASP A 378 -15.77 -17.18 1.28
C ASP A 378 -14.61 -18.05 1.81
N SER A 379 -14.78 -18.62 3.01
CA SER A 379 -13.78 -19.50 3.64
C SER A 379 -13.49 -20.80 2.87
N PHE A 380 -14.30 -21.12 1.85
CA PHE A 380 -14.11 -22.26 0.96
C PHE A 380 -13.60 -21.82 -0.42
N TYR A 381 -13.14 -20.57 -0.55
CA TYR A 381 -12.67 -19.97 -1.80
C TYR A 381 -13.72 -19.93 -2.92
N ARG A 382 -15.01 -19.88 -2.57
CA ARG A 382 -16.08 -19.69 -3.56
C ARG A 382 -16.25 -18.19 -3.83
N GLY A 383 -16.02 -17.80 -5.08
CA GLY A 383 -16.11 -16.41 -5.53
C GLY A 383 -17.53 -15.94 -5.77
N LYS A 384 -17.85 -14.71 -5.38
CA LYS A 384 -19.09 -13.98 -5.69
C LYS A 384 -18.75 -12.54 -6.04
N VAL A 385 -19.41 -12.00 -7.07
CA VAL A 385 -19.32 -10.56 -7.37
C VAL A 385 -20.28 -9.83 -6.44
N SER A 386 -19.77 -8.89 -5.66
CA SER A 386 -20.54 -8.01 -4.79
C SER A 386 -20.28 -6.54 -5.15
N PHE A 387 -21.32 -5.72 -5.05
CA PHE A 387 -21.21 -4.26 -5.19
C PHE A 387 -21.28 -3.53 -3.84
N LYS A 388 -21.42 -4.29 -2.75
CA LYS A 388 -21.37 -3.82 -1.36
C LYS A 388 -20.30 -4.61 -0.61
N LEU A 389 -19.56 -3.93 0.26
CA LEU A 389 -18.60 -4.54 1.19
C LEU A 389 -19.01 -4.28 2.63
#